data_AF-X6M2P3-F1
#
_entry.id   AF-X6M2P3-F1
#
_cell.length_a   1.000
_cell.length_b   1.000
_cell.length_c   1.000
_cell.angle_alpha   90.00
_cell.angle_beta   90.00
_cell.angle_gamma   90.00
#
_symmetry.space_group_name_H-M   'P 1'
#
loop_
_entity.id
_entity.type
_entity.pdbx_description
1 polymer ?
#
loop_
_entity_poly.entity_id
_entity_poly.type
_entity_poly.pdbx_seq_one_letter_code
_entity_poly.pdbx_strand_id
1 'polypeptide(L)'
;MPQQKEDSHCCQKLSLPQTKTKEHSKEANKKCCVFEWWIRRTATRDIVGSNRRYSGTINICVFVHEKEFTLFEDLAKFMKDLPTASKKHIWEHAINKKNKKKNKTKIEKTSEQKQITKVLCDCVIIYVKVIYFIFFYLNRKQKTMKIDTVLPHVEPAAQWIFKKYKFLEKHRFEQESTYFADMLQEYHVLFYFCFYCNTIFSCIQLFFIFCICLG
;
A
#
# COMPACT_ATOMS: atom_id res chain seq x y z
N MET A 1 -70.50 -22.08 9.43
CA MET A 1 -69.58 -23.22 9.19
C MET A 1 -68.82 -23.50 10.48
N PRO A 2 -68.75 -24.78 10.90
CA PRO A 2 -68.15 -25.24 12.16
C PRO A 2 -66.65 -25.61 12.03
N GLN A 3 -66.09 -26.16 13.11
CA GLN A 3 -64.75 -26.77 13.32
C GLN A 3 -63.70 -25.80 13.91
N GLN A 4 -63.27 -25.82 15.19
CA GLN A 4 -62.93 -26.87 16.18
C GLN A 4 -61.53 -27.51 15.97
N LYS A 5 -60.80 -27.67 17.11
CA LYS A 5 -59.58 -28.49 17.38
C LYS A 5 -58.21 -27.85 17.11
N GLU A 6 -57.13 -28.08 17.85
CA GLU A 6 -56.82 -28.77 19.12
C GLU A 6 -55.37 -28.34 19.48
N ASP A 7 -55.07 -28.17 20.78
CA ASP A 7 -53.97 -28.78 21.55
C ASP A 7 -52.88 -29.57 20.76
N SER A 8 -51.61 -29.73 21.14
CA SER A 8 -50.79 -29.43 22.30
C SER A 8 -49.38 -30.04 22.05
N HIS A 9 -48.40 -29.59 22.84
CA HIS A 9 -47.29 -30.34 23.42
C HIS A 9 -46.10 -30.95 22.61
N CYS A 10 -44.91 -30.55 23.10
CA CYS A 10 -43.71 -31.36 23.43
C CYS A 10 -42.77 -31.89 22.33
N CYS A 11 -41.53 -31.38 22.30
CA CYS A 11 -40.41 -32.09 22.93
C CYS A 11 -39.11 -31.28 22.99
N GLN A 12 -38.65 -31.11 24.22
CA GLN A 12 -37.27 -31.27 24.73
C GLN A 12 -36.08 -30.48 24.15
N LYS A 13 -35.60 -29.60 25.05
CA LYS A 13 -34.21 -29.21 25.32
C LYS A 13 -33.14 -30.14 24.71
N LEU A 14 -32.25 -29.55 23.90
CA LEU A 14 -30.81 -29.82 23.99
C LEU A 14 -30.08 -28.50 24.26
N SER A 15 -29.62 -28.36 25.50
CA SER A 15 -28.65 -27.36 25.92
C SER A 15 -27.27 -28.01 26.02
N LEU A 16 -26.26 -27.42 25.36
CA LEU A 16 -24.81 -27.37 25.66
C LEU A 16 -24.04 -26.91 24.39
N PRO A 17 -22.78 -26.44 24.44
CA PRO A 17 -22.22 -25.34 25.20
C PRO A 17 -21.58 -24.25 24.28
N GLN A 18 -21.11 -23.16 24.90
CA GLN A 18 -20.49 -21.96 24.35
C GLN A 18 -19.45 -22.16 23.22
N THR A 19 -19.40 -21.23 22.25
CA THR A 19 -18.10 -20.72 21.75
C THR A 19 -18.15 -19.25 21.35
N LYS A 20 -17.21 -18.51 21.94
CA LYS A 20 -16.88 -17.09 21.71
C LYS A 20 -16.40 -16.88 20.27
N THR A 21 -17.29 -16.56 19.32
CA THR A 21 -16.88 -16.27 17.93
C THR A 21 -17.55 -15.03 17.34
N LYS A 22 -18.22 -14.19 18.16
CA LYS A 22 -18.92 -12.98 17.68
C LYS A 22 -18.18 -11.66 17.93
N GLU A 23 -17.11 -11.63 18.71
CA GLU A 23 -16.35 -10.38 18.97
C GLU A 23 -15.31 -10.04 17.90
N HIS A 24 -14.60 -11.03 17.36
CA HIS A 24 -13.58 -10.79 16.33
C HIS A 24 -14.15 -10.27 14.99
N SER A 25 -15.40 -10.60 14.67
CA SER A 25 -16.07 -10.13 13.44
C SER A 25 -16.52 -8.67 13.54
N LYS A 26 -17.00 -8.22 14.71
CA LYS A 26 -17.40 -6.82 14.93
C LYS A 26 -16.21 -5.86 14.92
N GLU A 27 -15.06 -6.29 15.42
CA GLU A 27 -13.86 -5.46 15.46
C GLU A 27 -13.17 -5.33 14.11
N ALA A 28 -13.19 -6.38 13.28
CA ALA A 28 -12.73 -6.31 11.89
C ALA A 28 -13.61 -5.35 11.05
N ASN A 29 -14.93 -5.36 11.27
CA ASN A 29 -15.86 -4.49 10.55
C ASN A 29 -15.65 -3.00 10.93
N LYS A 30 -15.45 -2.69 12.22
CA LYS A 30 -15.09 -1.33 12.66
C LYS A 30 -13.76 -0.83 12.09
N LYS A 31 -12.72 -1.67 12.03
CA LYS A 31 -11.41 -1.30 11.48
C LYS A 31 -11.47 -1.01 9.97
N CYS A 32 -12.29 -1.74 9.23
CA CYS A 32 -12.52 -1.51 7.81
C CYS A 32 -13.21 -0.15 7.57
N CYS A 33 -14.23 0.18 8.37
CA CYS A 33 -14.93 1.47 8.28
C CYS A 33 -14.02 2.67 8.59
N VAL A 34 -13.11 2.56 9.56
CA VAL A 34 -12.16 3.65 9.89
C VAL A 34 -11.18 3.90 8.75
N PHE A 35 -10.69 2.83 8.10
CA PHE A 35 -9.80 2.97 6.95
C PHE A 35 -10.52 3.57 5.74
N GLU A 36 -11.70 3.07 5.40
CA GLU A 36 -12.49 3.64 4.29
C GLU A 36 -12.90 5.09 4.57
N TRP A 37 -13.24 5.43 5.81
CA TRP A 37 -13.57 6.81 6.18
C TRP A 37 -12.35 7.73 6.09
N TRP A 38 -11.19 7.29 6.57
CA TRP A 38 -9.95 8.06 6.42
C TRP A 38 -9.60 8.27 4.94
N ILE A 39 -9.69 7.22 4.11
CA ILE A 39 -9.49 7.30 2.65
C ILE A 39 -10.43 8.34 2.03
N ARG A 40 -11.73 8.34 2.39
CA ARG A 40 -12.70 9.33 1.89
C ARG A 40 -12.33 10.77 2.32
N ARG A 41 -11.74 10.94 3.50
CA ARG A 41 -11.35 12.24 4.06
C ARG A 41 -10.04 12.78 3.49
N THR A 42 -9.05 11.94 3.22
CA THR A 42 -7.80 12.38 2.57
C THR A 42 -8.01 12.63 1.09
N ALA A 43 -8.79 11.79 0.41
CA ALA A 43 -9.21 12.00 -0.96
C ALA A 43 -9.82 13.39 -1.23
N THR A 44 -10.59 13.93 -0.28
CA THR A 44 -11.27 15.22 -0.44
C THR A 44 -10.38 16.44 -0.21
N ARG A 45 -9.21 16.28 0.44
CA ARG A 45 -8.25 17.39 0.65
C ARG A 45 -7.39 17.68 -0.58
N ASP A 46 -6.91 16.66 -1.28
CA ASP A 46 -5.97 16.84 -2.40
C ASP A 46 -6.65 17.27 -3.72
N ILE A 47 -7.97 17.10 -3.83
CA ILE A 47 -8.74 17.48 -5.04
C ILE A 47 -8.88 18.99 -5.20
N VAL A 48 -8.77 19.79 -4.12
CA VAL A 48 -8.89 21.26 -4.22
C VAL A 48 -7.67 21.88 -4.94
N GLY A 49 -6.56 21.14 -5.12
CA GLY A 49 -5.31 21.67 -5.68
C GLY A 49 -4.92 21.18 -7.10
N SER A 50 -5.55 20.16 -7.67
CA SER A 50 -5.10 19.59 -8.96
C SER A 50 -6.24 19.33 -9.94
N ASN A 51 -6.49 20.33 -10.78
CA ASN A 51 -7.45 20.32 -11.88
C ASN A 51 -6.92 19.51 -13.09
N ARG A 52 -6.65 18.20 -12.94
CA ARG A 52 -6.27 17.33 -14.06
C ARG A 52 -7.39 16.33 -14.38
N ARG A 53 -8.11 16.60 -15.47
CA ARG A 53 -9.02 15.65 -16.12
C ARG A 53 -8.20 14.55 -16.78
N TYR A 54 -8.15 13.38 -16.16
CA TYR A 54 -7.68 12.17 -16.83
C TYR A 54 -8.87 11.51 -17.54
N SER A 55 -8.86 11.55 -18.87
CA SER A 55 -9.83 10.86 -19.74
C SER A 55 -9.18 9.59 -20.27
N GLY A 56 -9.90 8.47 -20.19
CA GLY A 56 -9.48 7.19 -20.75
C GLY A 56 -9.02 6.18 -19.70
N THR A 57 -9.12 4.90 -20.06
CA THR A 57 -8.67 3.74 -19.30
C THR A 57 -7.18 3.89 -18.95
N ILE A 58 -6.87 4.53 -17.81
CA ILE A 58 -5.49 4.72 -17.37
C ILE A 58 -4.93 3.35 -17.04
N ASN A 59 -4.06 2.85 -17.91
CA ASN A 59 -3.25 1.68 -17.65
C ASN A 59 -2.29 2.07 -16.52
N ILE A 60 -2.41 1.46 -15.34
CA ILE A 60 -1.67 1.88 -14.13
C ILE A 60 -0.16 1.79 -14.35
N CYS A 61 0.31 0.93 -15.27
CA CYS A 61 1.70 0.92 -15.72
C CYS A 61 2.12 2.30 -16.29
N VAL A 62 1.25 2.99 -17.01
CA VAL A 62 1.51 4.33 -17.56
C VAL A 62 1.60 5.36 -16.43
N PHE A 63 0.78 5.24 -15.38
CA PHE A 63 0.87 6.18 -14.25
C PHE A 63 2.13 5.97 -13.42
N VAL A 64 2.50 4.72 -13.14
CA VAL A 64 3.77 4.44 -12.45
C VAL A 64 4.93 4.93 -13.31
N HIS A 65 4.90 4.68 -14.62
CA HIS A 65 5.94 5.12 -15.57
C HIS A 65 6.00 6.65 -15.76
N GLU A 66 4.87 7.36 -15.73
CA GLU A 66 4.81 8.82 -15.88
C GLU A 66 5.18 9.56 -14.58
N LYS A 67 4.98 8.92 -13.42
CA LYS A 67 5.32 9.46 -12.09
C LYS A 67 6.57 8.85 -11.45
N GLU A 68 7.41 8.10 -12.16
CA GLU A 68 8.58 7.44 -11.54
C GLU A 68 9.45 8.43 -10.74
N PHE A 69 9.55 9.67 -11.23
CA PHE A 69 10.33 10.71 -10.58
C PHE A 69 9.75 11.16 -9.25
N THR A 70 8.43 11.34 -9.09
CA THR A 70 7.84 11.85 -7.84
C THR A 70 7.15 10.78 -7.00
N LEU A 71 7.11 9.53 -7.47
CA LEU A 71 6.38 8.44 -6.81
C LEU A 71 6.81 8.28 -5.34
N PHE A 72 8.12 8.23 -5.08
CA PHE A 72 8.64 8.03 -3.73
C PHE A 72 8.46 9.27 -2.84
N GLU A 73 8.46 10.47 -3.41
CA GLU A 73 8.17 11.71 -2.68
C GLU A 73 6.69 11.78 -2.28
N ASP A 74 5.79 11.53 -3.23
CA ASP A 74 4.35 11.49 -2.97
C ASP A 74 4.00 10.35 -2.00
N LEU A 75 4.65 9.19 -2.13
CA LEU A 75 4.50 8.07 -1.20
C LEU A 75 5.02 8.42 0.19
N ALA A 76 6.12 9.17 0.31
CA ALA A 76 6.64 9.63 1.60
C ALA A 76 5.63 10.54 2.29
N LYS A 77 5.05 11.51 1.57
CA LYS A 77 3.98 12.40 2.08
C LYS A 77 2.77 11.58 2.52
N PHE A 78 2.32 10.65 1.67
CA PHE A 78 1.22 9.75 1.98
C PHE A 78 1.47 8.94 3.26
N MET A 79 2.68 8.41 3.43
CA MET A 79 3.05 7.63 4.62
C MET A 79 3.15 8.49 5.89
N LYS A 80 3.47 9.78 5.78
CA LYS A 80 3.43 10.73 6.92
C LYS A 80 2.00 10.90 7.44
N ASP A 81 1.04 11.02 6.53
CA ASP A 81 -0.37 11.26 6.86
C ASP A 81 -1.17 10.00 7.19
N LEU A 82 -0.63 8.82 6.86
CA LEU A 82 -1.30 7.54 7.04
C LEU A 82 -1.52 7.21 8.54
N PRO A 83 -2.74 6.83 8.97
CA PRO A 83 -3.01 6.51 10.36
C PRO A 83 -2.26 5.26 10.81
N THR A 84 -1.87 5.23 12.09
CA THR A 84 -1.22 4.08 12.72
C THR A 84 -2.00 2.77 12.51
N ALA A 85 -3.33 2.82 12.55
CA ALA A 85 -4.17 1.64 12.31
C ALA A 85 -3.96 1.05 10.90
N SER A 86 -3.80 1.90 9.89
CA SER A 86 -3.55 1.49 8.51
C SER A 86 -2.13 0.96 8.34
N LYS A 87 -1.13 1.64 8.93
CA LYS A 87 0.27 1.17 8.94
C LYS A 87 0.41 -0.23 9.55
N LYS A 88 -0.27 -0.46 10.66
CA LYS A 88 -0.35 -1.79 11.29
C LYS A 88 -0.96 -2.83 10.35
N HIS A 89 -2.02 -2.48 9.62
CA HIS A 89 -2.63 -3.39 8.67
C HIS A 89 -1.70 -3.71 7.49
N ILE A 90 -0.97 -2.71 6.98
CA ILE A 90 0.06 -2.89 5.95
C ILE A 90 1.13 -3.86 6.42
N TRP A 91 1.67 -3.63 7.62
CA TRP A 91 2.70 -4.48 8.19
C TRP A 91 2.22 -5.92 8.36
N GLU A 92 1.01 -6.09 8.91
CA GLU A 92 0.40 -7.41 9.09
C GLU A 92 0.16 -8.11 7.75
N HIS A 93 -0.23 -7.40 6.69
CA HIS A 93 -0.42 -7.97 5.37
C HIS A 93 0.91 -8.38 4.72
N ALA A 94 1.91 -7.51 4.76
CA ALA A 94 3.21 -7.73 4.13
C ALA A 94 4.02 -8.85 4.79
N ILE A 95 3.97 -8.93 6.14
CA ILE A 95 4.86 -9.79 6.93
C ILE A 95 4.22 -11.09 7.39
N ASN A 96 2.89 -11.17 7.51
CA ASN A 96 2.23 -12.45 7.81
C ASN A 96 2.30 -13.37 6.59
N LYS A 97 3.40 -14.13 6.46
CA LYS A 97 3.39 -15.37 5.67
C LYS A 97 2.26 -16.23 6.25
N LYS A 98 1.37 -16.73 5.39
CA LYS A 98 0.40 -17.79 5.71
C LYS A 98 1.17 -19.05 6.11
N ASN A 99 1.75 -19.07 7.30
CA ASN A 99 2.20 -20.29 7.92
C ASN A 99 0.91 -21.06 8.23
N LYS A 100 0.64 -22.09 7.42
CA LYS A 100 -0.50 -23.01 7.57
C LYS A 100 -0.53 -23.71 8.95
N LYS A 101 0.52 -23.57 9.78
CA LYS A 101 0.56 -24.02 11.18
C LYS A 101 0.30 -22.85 12.12
N LYS A 102 -0.74 -23.01 12.93
CA LYS A 102 -1.46 -22.11 13.86
C LYS A 102 -0.72 -21.08 14.73
N ASN A 103 0.59 -20.89 14.63
CA ASN A 103 1.30 -19.87 15.41
C ASN A 103 1.70 -18.69 14.51
N LYS A 104 0.93 -17.59 14.61
CA LYS A 104 1.36 -16.28 14.10
C LYS A 104 2.56 -15.83 14.92
N THR A 105 3.77 -16.13 14.46
CA THR A 105 4.98 -15.55 15.04
C THR A 105 4.92 -14.05 14.79
N LYS A 106 4.84 -13.26 15.86
CA LYS A 106 4.80 -11.80 15.78
C LYS A 106 6.19 -11.33 15.38
N ILE A 107 6.37 -11.03 14.09
CA ILE A 107 7.64 -10.54 13.55
C ILE A 107 7.74 -9.04 13.88
N GLU A 108 8.72 -8.68 14.71
CA GLU A 108 8.96 -7.31 15.17
C GLU A 108 9.92 -6.52 14.29
N LYS A 109 10.74 -7.19 13.50
CA LYS A 109 11.66 -6.58 12.54
C LYS A 109 11.77 -7.41 11.26
N THR A 110 12.03 -6.75 10.13
CA THR A 110 12.31 -7.46 8.88
C THR A 110 13.70 -8.10 8.91
N SER A 111 13.83 -9.34 8.44
CA SER A 111 15.11 -10.05 8.34
C SER A 111 15.60 -10.17 6.90
N GLU A 112 14.70 -10.12 5.92
CA GLU A 112 15.00 -10.34 4.51
C GLU A 112 14.62 -9.11 3.67
N GLN A 113 15.40 -8.79 2.64
CA GLN A 113 15.04 -7.78 1.63
C GLN A 113 13.64 -8.02 1.06
N LYS A 114 13.27 -9.30 0.82
CA LYS A 114 11.95 -9.69 0.31
C LYS A 114 10.80 -9.20 1.18
N GLN A 115 11.00 -9.05 2.50
CA GLN A 115 9.97 -8.52 3.40
C GLN A 115 9.83 -7.00 3.23
N ILE A 116 10.96 -6.29 3.08
CA ILE A 116 10.97 -4.85 2.79
C ILE A 116 10.30 -4.57 1.45
N THR A 117 10.62 -5.35 0.40
CA THR A 117 9.98 -5.24 -0.91
C THR A 117 8.47 -5.41 -0.80
N LYS A 118 7.98 -6.39 -0.03
CA LYS A 118 6.54 -6.59 0.18
C LYS A 118 5.87 -5.42 0.90
N VAL A 119 6.48 -4.92 1.97
CA VAL A 119 5.97 -3.74 2.70
C VAL A 119 5.86 -2.55 1.74
N LEU A 120 6.90 -2.31 0.95
CA LEU A 120 6.94 -1.20 0.02
C LEU A 120 5.93 -1.37 -1.13
N CYS A 121 5.77 -2.58 -1.68
CA CYS A 121 4.73 -2.89 -2.65
C CYS A 121 3.33 -2.65 -2.09
N ASP A 122 3.04 -3.10 -0.87
CA ASP A 122 1.72 -2.87 -0.24
C ASP A 122 1.46 -1.38 -0.02
N CYS A 123 2.48 -0.61 0.38
CA CYS A 123 2.37 0.84 0.50
C CYS A 123 2.02 1.50 -0.83
N VAL A 124 2.71 1.13 -1.93
CA VAL A 124 2.44 1.66 -3.27
C VAL A 124 1.06 1.23 -3.76
N ILE A 125 0.67 -0.03 -3.58
CA ILE A 125 -0.66 -0.52 -3.97
C ILE A 125 -1.75 0.26 -3.24
N ILE A 126 -1.57 0.53 -1.95
CA ILE A 126 -2.55 1.31 -1.17
C ILE A 126 -2.55 2.76 -1.62
N TYR A 127 -1.39 3.39 -1.80
CA TYR A 127 -1.28 4.76 -2.31
C TYR A 127 -2.01 4.91 -3.65
N VAL A 128 -1.71 4.03 -4.61
CA VAL A 128 -2.40 4.01 -5.90
C VAL A 128 -3.87 3.71 -5.69
N LYS A 129 -4.24 2.73 -4.87
CA LYS A 129 -5.65 2.44 -4.59
C LYS A 129 -6.36 3.66 -4.02
N VAL A 130 -5.76 4.45 -3.12
CA VAL A 130 -6.38 5.64 -2.54
C VAL A 130 -6.59 6.72 -3.60
N ILE A 131 -5.56 7.04 -4.38
CA ILE A 131 -5.67 8.01 -5.49
C ILE A 131 -6.75 7.58 -6.48
N TYR A 132 -6.73 6.31 -6.86
CA TYR A 132 -7.63 5.78 -7.87
C TYR A 132 -9.00 5.43 -7.31
N PHE A 133 -9.20 5.25 -6.00
CA PHE A 133 -10.51 4.99 -5.42
C PHE A 133 -11.47 6.15 -5.69
N ILE A 134 -10.94 7.38 -5.75
CA ILE A 134 -11.65 8.58 -6.19
C ILE A 134 -12.13 8.41 -7.65
N PHE A 135 -11.24 7.96 -8.54
CA PHE A 135 -11.59 7.65 -9.94
C PHE A 135 -12.48 6.39 -10.07
N PHE A 136 -12.37 5.44 -9.15
CA PHE A 136 -13.08 4.16 -9.16
C PHE A 136 -14.56 4.33 -8.79
N TYR A 137 -14.86 5.28 -7.89
CA TYR A 137 -16.24 5.70 -7.66
C TYR A 137 -16.90 6.24 -8.94
N LEU A 138 -16.12 6.79 -9.87
CA LEU A 138 -16.58 7.24 -11.18
C LEU A 138 -16.58 6.11 -12.23
N ASN A 139 -15.70 5.11 -12.12
CA ASN A 139 -15.56 4.02 -13.09
C ASN A 139 -15.62 2.62 -12.43
N ARG A 140 -16.83 2.05 -12.39
CA ARG A 140 -17.22 0.80 -11.69
C ARG A 140 -16.57 -0.53 -12.15
N LYS A 141 -15.46 -0.57 -12.91
CA LYS A 141 -14.99 -1.82 -13.56
C LYS A 141 -13.48 -2.09 -13.58
N GLN A 142 -12.68 -1.57 -12.64
CA GLN A 142 -11.23 -1.84 -12.66
C GLN A 142 -10.82 -3.10 -11.87
N LYS A 143 -9.85 -3.82 -12.46
CA LYS A 143 -9.25 -5.05 -11.95
C LYS A 143 -8.26 -4.75 -10.81
N THR A 144 -8.30 -5.53 -9.75
CA THR A 144 -7.38 -5.42 -8.60
C THR A 144 -5.93 -5.51 -9.07
N MET A 145 -5.09 -4.56 -8.64
CA MET A 145 -3.68 -4.52 -9.00
C MET A 145 -2.93 -5.74 -8.46
N LYS A 146 -2.05 -6.31 -9.28
CA LYS A 146 -1.17 -7.41 -8.88
C LYS A 146 0.18 -6.87 -8.41
N ILE A 147 0.77 -7.53 -7.41
CA ILE A 147 2.10 -7.19 -6.89
C ILE A 147 3.16 -7.26 -7.99
N ASP A 148 3.04 -8.20 -8.93
CA ASP A 148 3.99 -8.42 -10.02
C ASP A 148 4.21 -7.19 -10.91
N THR A 149 3.20 -6.32 -11.02
CA THR A 149 3.28 -5.08 -11.81
C THR A 149 4.05 -3.97 -11.09
N VAL A 150 3.98 -3.96 -9.76
CA VAL A 150 4.60 -2.92 -8.91
C VAL A 150 6.05 -3.26 -8.58
N LEU A 151 6.34 -4.56 -8.47
CA LEU A 151 7.64 -5.09 -8.06
C LEU A 151 8.86 -4.48 -8.78
N PRO A 152 8.92 -4.38 -10.12
CA PRO A 152 10.12 -3.89 -10.81
C PRO A 152 10.46 -2.43 -10.47
N HIS A 153 9.47 -1.58 -10.20
CA HIS A 153 9.69 -0.18 -9.85
C HIS A 153 10.11 0.00 -8.39
N VAL A 154 9.73 -0.95 -7.53
CA VAL A 154 9.88 -0.88 -6.08
C VAL A 154 11.12 -1.64 -5.60
N GLU A 155 11.55 -2.65 -6.34
CA GLU A 155 12.70 -3.50 -5.99
C GLU A 155 14.02 -2.72 -5.80
N PRO A 156 14.40 -1.75 -6.65
CA PRO A 156 15.61 -0.96 -6.44
C PRO A 156 15.58 -0.15 -5.13
N ALA A 157 14.43 0.45 -4.81
CA ALA A 157 14.23 1.19 -3.58
C ALA A 157 14.31 0.26 -2.36
N ALA A 158 13.64 -0.90 -2.40
CA ALA A 158 13.70 -1.89 -1.33
C ALA A 158 15.12 -2.43 -1.11
N GLN A 159 15.87 -2.67 -2.18
CA GLN A 159 17.27 -3.09 -2.12
C GLN A 159 18.14 -2.01 -1.46
N TRP A 160 17.95 -0.75 -1.83
CA TRP A 160 18.68 0.37 -1.22
C TRP A 160 18.37 0.51 0.28
N ILE A 161 17.09 0.46 0.65
CA ILE A 161 16.66 0.52 2.07
C ILE A 161 17.28 -0.65 2.85
N PHE A 162 17.24 -1.87 2.30
CA PHE A 162 17.86 -3.04 2.93
C PHE A 162 19.37 -2.89 3.08
N LYS A 163 20.07 -2.35 2.07
CA LYS A 163 21.52 -2.16 2.12
C LYS A 163 21.94 -1.13 3.18
N LYS A 164 21.22 0.00 3.26
CA LYS A 164 21.54 1.13 4.14
C LYS A 164 21.06 0.90 5.59
N TYR A 165 19.83 0.47 5.77
CA TYR A 165 19.18 0.36 7.10
C TYR A 165 19.17 -1.06 7.67
N LYS A 166 19.46 -2.09 6.86
CA LYS A 166 19.43 -3.53 7.19
C LYS A 166 18.04 -4.08 7.51
N PHE A 167 17.29 -3.46 8.40
CA PHE A 167 15.97 -3.91 8.82
C PHE A 167 15.02 -2.75 9.09
N LEU A 168 13.73 -3.01 8.90
CA LEU A 168 12.66 -2.14 9.36
C LEU A 168 12.13 -2.65 10.70
N GLU A 169 11.95 -1.74 11.65
CA GLU A 169 11.34 -2.03 12.94
C GLU A 169 9.83 -1.78 12.88
N LYS A 170 9.05 -2.76 13.33
CA LYS A 170 7.59 -2.69 13.35
C LYS A 170 7.08 -1.50 14.15
N HIS A 171 7.61 -1.34 15.36
CA HIS A 171 7.15 -0.31 16.30
C HIS A 171 7.34 1.08 15.71
N ARG A 172 8.53 1.36 15.17
CA ARG A 172 8.87 2.62 14.53
C ARG A 172 8.05 2.84 13.26
N PHE A 173 7.89 1.81 12.44
CA PHE A 173 7.03 1.89 11.25
C PHE A 173 5.57 2.23 11.58
N GLU A 174 5.00 1.69 12.66
CA GLU A 174 3.61 1.93 13.03
C GLU A 174 3.39 3.29 13.71
N GLN A 175 4.31 3.71 14.59
CA GLN A 175 4.14 4.90 15.43
C GLN A 175 4.78 6.16 14.84
N GLU A 176 5.98 6.06 14.27
CA GLU A 176 6.69 7.22 13.75
C GLU A 176 6.21 7.52 12.32
N SER A 177 5.59 8.69 12.12
CA SER A 177 5.13 9.12 10.79
C SER A 177 6.28 9.40 9.83
N THR A 178 7.41 9.86 10.36
CA THR A 178 8.59 10.26 9.60
C THR A 178 9.53 9.10 9.31
N TYR A 179 9.60 8.07 10.18
CA TYR A 179 10.59 6.98 10.08
C TYR A 179 10.71 6.37 8.68
N PHE A 180 9.59 5.88 8.12
CA PHE A 180 9.60 5.28 6.80
C PHE A 180 9.62 6.32 5.68
N ALA A 181 8.97 7.47 5.90
CA ALA A 181 8.88 8.51 4.90
C ALA A 181 10.22 9.18 4.61
N ASP A 182 11.05 9.37 5.63
CA ASP A 182 12.39 9.96 5.48
C ASP A 182 13.31 9.00 4.71
N MET A 183 13.19 7.68 4.92
CA MET A 183 13.90 6.69 4.09
C MET A 183 13.54 6.79 2.61
N LEU A 184 12.25 6.99 2.31
CA LEU A 184 11.77 7.17 0.94
C LEU A 184 12.25 8.48 0.33
N GLN A 185 12.25 9.56 1.13
CA GLN A 185 12.70 10.88 0.70
C GLN A 185 14.21 10.88 0.42
N GLU A 186 15.02 10.22 1.25
CA GLU A 186 16.44 10.05 0.99
C GLU A 186 16.72 9.24 -0.29
N TYR A 187 15.95 8.16 -0.50
CA TYR A 187 16.06 7.39 -1.74
C TYR A 187 15.73 8.24 -2.96
N HIS A 188 14.68 9.06 -2.89
CA HIS A 188 14.29 9.99 -3.95
C HIS A 188 15.41 10.97 -4.32
N VAL A 189 16.08 11.58 -3.32
CA VAL A 189 17.20 12.51 -3.57
C VAL A 189 18.36 11.81 -4.28
N LEU A 190 18.69 10.58 -3.87
CA LEU A 190 19.76 9.80 -4.51
C LEU A 190 19.39 9.37 -5.92
N PHE A 191 18.15 8.93 -6.14
CA PHE A 191 17.66 8.56 -7.45
C PHE A 191 17.73 9.75 -8.42
N TYR A 192 17.31 10.94 -7.95
CA TYR A 192 17.39 12.18 -8.71
C TYR A 192 18.85 12.53 -9.02
N PHE A 193 19.73 12.52 -8.03
CA PHE A 193 21.15 12.82 -8.23
C PHE A 193 21.81 11.88 -9.25
N CYS A 194 21.56 10.57 -9.14
CA CYS A 194 22.07 9.58 -10.09
C CYS A 194 21.52 9.79 -11.51
N PHE A 195 20.23 10.09 -11.64
CA PHE A 195 19.60 10.38 -12.92
C PHE A 195 20.24 11.60 -13.59
N TYR A 196 20.36 12.71 -12.85
CA TYR A 196 20.99 13.95 -13.35
C TYR A 196 22.44 13.76 -13.74
N CYS A 197 23.24 13.08 -12.92
CA CYS A 197 24.63 12.78 -13.23
C CYS A 197 24.75 11.95 -14.51
N ASN A 198 23.91 10.93 -14.69
CA ASN A 198 23.90 10.11 -15.90
C ASN A 198 23.49 10.93 -17.14
N THR A 199 22.47 11.77 -17.04
CA THR A 199 22.06 12.65 -18.15
C THR A 199 23.18 13.60 -18.55
N ILE A 200 23.81 14.27 -17.58
CA ILE A 200 24.94 15.18 -17.83
C ILE A 200 26.10 14.44 -18.48
N PHE A 201 26.45 13.26 -17.96
CA PHE A 201 27.53 12.44 -18.51
C PHE A 201 27.25 12.02 -19.95
N SER A 202 26.03 11.56 -20.26
CA SER A 202 25.63 11.22 -21.63
C SER A 202 25.66 12.43 -22.56
N CYS A 203 25.23 13.61 -22.12
CA CYS A 203 25.32 14.85 -22.91
C CYS A 203 26.76 15.22 -23.22
N ILE A 204 27.67 15.10 -22.24
CA ILE A 204 29.10 15.37 -22.43
C ILE A 204 29.69 14.37 -23.44
N GLN A 205 29.40 13.07 -23.30
CA GLN A 205 29.88 12.06 -24.25
C GLN A 205 29.40 12.31 -25.68
N LEU A 206 28.12 12.66 -25.86
CA LEU A 206 27.57 13.00 -27.18
C LEU A 206 28.22 14.25 -27.77
N PHE A 207 28.47 15.26 -26.93
CA PHE A 207 29.19 16.47 -27.35
C PHE A 207 30.61 16.16 -27.84
N PHE A 208 31.36 15.33 -27.11
CA PHE A 208 32.70 14.90 -27.54
C PHE A 208 32.67 14.13 -28.87
N ILE A 209 31.73 13.20 -29.04
CA ILE A 209 31.57 12.46 -30.30
C ILE A 209 31.25 13.41 -31.46
N PHE A 210 30.35 14.38 -31.24
CA PHE A 210 29.99 15.38 -32.24
C PHE A 210 31.17 16.27 -32.64
N CYS A 211 31.99 16.71 -31.67
CA CYS A 211 33.21 17.47 -31.94
C CYS A 211 34.23 16.67 -32.76
N ILE A 212 34.39 15.37 -32.51
CA ILE A 212 35.31 14.51 -33.27
C ILE A 212 34.81 14.30 -34.71
N CYS A 213 33.50 14.25 -34.95
CA CYS A 213 32.95 14.02 -36.29
C CYS A 213 32.95 15.27 -37.19
N LEU A 214 33.07 16.48 -36.62
CA LEU A 214 33.04 17.74 -37.37
C LEU A 214 34.41 18.37 -37.63
N GLY A 215 35.45 17.91 -36.94
CA GLY A 215 36.84 18.37 -37.12
C GLY A 215 37.63 17.43 -38.02
#